data_AF-A0A2I0LEW8-F1
#
_entry.id   AF-A0A2I0LEW8-F1
#
_cell.length_a   1.000
_cell.length_b   1.000
_cell.length_c   1.000
_cell.angle_alpha   90.00
_cell.angle_beta   90.00
_cell.angle_gamma   90.00
#
_symmetry.space_group_name_H-M   'P 1'
#
loop_
_entity.id
_entity.type
_entity.pdbx_description
1 polymer ?
#
loop_
_entity_poly.entity_id
_entity_poly.type
_entity_poly.pdbx_seq_one_letter_code
_entity_poly.pdbx_strand_id
1 'polypeptide(L)'
;MPYFAHVSLILAPDRSKLSKRHGATSVGQFREMGYLPQAMVNYLALLGWGDGTENEFFTLDQLVEKFTIGRVNKSGAIFDSTKLR
;
A
#
# COMPACT_ATOMS: atom_id res chain seq x y z
N MET A 1 19.64 5.15 21.81
CA MET A 1 19.26 4.01 20.96
C MET A 1 18.07 4.46 20.10
N PRO A 2 18.04 4.19 18.77
CA PRO A 2 16.95 4.64 17.91
C PRO A 2 15.69 3.78 18.08
N TYR A 3 14.56 4.31 17.61
CA TYR A 3 13.31 3.55 17.48
C TYR A 3 13.28 2.79 16.15
N PHE A 4 12.80 1.55 16.19
CA PHE A 4 12.64 0.71 15.00
C PHE A 4 11.16 0.36 14.80
N ALA A 5 10.73 0.35 13.54
CA ALA A 5 9.42 -0.12 13.15
C ALA A 5 9.54 -1.03 11.92
N HIS A 6 8.85 -2.17 11.97
CA HIS A 6 8.75 -3.10 10.84
C HIS A 6 7.36 -2.97 10.24
N VAL A 7 7.32 -2.66 8.94
CA VAL A 7 6.06 -2.55 8.18
C VAL A 7 5.67 -3.91 7.59
N SER A 8 4.40 -4.04 7.21
CA SER A 8 3.85 -5.26 6.64
C SER A 8 4.54 -5.70 5.36
N LEU A 9 4.76 -7.00 5.24
CA LEU A 9 5.19 -7.60 3.99
C LEU A 9 4.05 -7.54 2.98
N ILE A 10 4.32 -7.06 1.77
CA ILE A 10 3.35 -7.09 0.67
C ILE A 10 3.31 -8.50 0.09
N LEU A 11 2.13 -9.08 0.06
CA LEU A 11 1.83 -10.42 -0.42
C LEU A 11 1.09 -10.36 -1.76
N ALA A 12 1.26 -11.39 -2.58
CA ALA A 12 0.41 -11.62 -3.73
C ALA A 12 -0.97 -12.18 -3.29
N PRO A 13 -1.98 -12.25 -4.18
CA PRO A 13 -3.29 -12.80 -3.86
C PRO A 13 -3.26 -14.25 -3.31
N ASP A 14 -2.24 -15.02 -3.69
CA ASP A 14 -2.00 -16.39 -3.20
C ASP A 14 -1.30 -16.44 -1.82
N ARG A 15 -1.08 -15.29 -1.18
CA ARG A 15 -0.37 -15.08 0.10
C ARG A 15 1.12 -15.37 0.07
N SER A 16 1.70 -15.67 -1.08
CA SER A 16 3.15 -15.70 -1.23
C SER A 16 3.73 -14.27 -1.25
N LYS A 17 5.05 -14.13 -1.11
CA LYS A 17 5.71 -12.82 -1.19
C LYS A 17 5.53 -12.25 -2.60
N LEU A 18 5.02 -11.01 -2.69
CA LEU A 18 4.89 -10.33 -3.98
C LEU A 18 6.26 -10.24 -4.67
N SER A 19 6.28 -10.57 -5.96
CA SER A 19 7.50 -10.64 -6.77
C SER A 19 7.17 -10.48 -8.24
N LYS A 20 8.17 -10.24 -9.09
CA LYS A 20 8.02 -10.08 -10.56
C LYS A 20 7.26 -11.23 -11.24
N ARG A 21 7.18 -12.41 -10.62
CA ARG A 21 6.43 -13.57 -11.13
C ARG A 21 4.91 -13.37 -11.12
N HIS A 22 4.42 -12.39 -10.35
CA HIS A 22 3.00 -12.09 -10.17
C HIS A 22 2.48 -11.00 -11.12
N GLY A 23 3.29 -10.55 -12.10
CA GLY A 23 2.91 -9.54 -13.08
C GLY A 23 3.58 -8.18 -12.87
N ALA A 24 2.84 -7.09 -13.09
CA ALA A 24 3.34 -5.74 -12.89
C ALA A 24 3.66 -5.54 -11.40
N THR A 25 4.94 -5.40 -11.06
CA THR A 25 5.40 -5.18 -9.68
C THR A 25 6.28 -3.94 -9.53
N SER A 26 6.54 -3.25 -10.63
CA SER A 26 7.28 -1.98 -10.60
C SER A 26 6.32 -0.81 -10.80
N VAL A 27 6.57 0.28 -10.07
CA VAL A 27 5.81 1.53 -10.22
C VAL A 27 5.85 2.04 -11.67
N GLY A 28 6.97 1.83 -12.38
CA GLY A 28 7.11 2.18 -13.79
C GLY A 28 6.12 1.46 -14.71
N GLN A 29 5.90 0.15 -14.51
CA GLN A 29 4.92 -0.61 -15.28
C GLN A 29 3.49 -0.10 -15.03
N PHE A 30 3.13 0.22 -13.78
CA PHE A 30 1.82 0.81 -13.50
C PHE A 30 1.65 2.18 -14.16
N ARG A 31 2.70 2.99 -14.22
CA ARG A 31 2.67 4.25 -14.96
C ARG A 31 2.42 4.03 -16.46
N GLU A 32 3.09 3.04 -17.08
CA GLU A 32 2.88 2.68 -18.49
C GLU A 32 1.46 2.15 -18.75
N MET A 33 0.85 1.50 -17.77
CA MET A 33 -0.55 1.05 -17.82
C MET A 33 -1.58 2.18 -17.59
N GLY A 34 -1.13 3.41 -17.31
CA GLY A 34 -2.00 4.58 -17.17
C GLY A 34 -2.52 4.84 -15.75
N TYR A 35 -1.97 4.20 -14.72
CA TYR A 35 -2.36 4.47 -13.34
C TYR A 35 -1.92 5.88 -12.91
N LEU A 36 -2.83 6.59 -12.25
CA LEU A 36 -2.55 7.92 -11.71
C LEU A 36 -1.60 7.81 -10.50
N PRO A 37 -0.62 8.73 -10.36
CA PRO A 37 0.29 8.74 -9.22
C PRO A 37 -0.45 8.90 -7.89
N GLN A 38 -1.54 9.68 -7.86
CA GLN A 38 -2.37 9.86 -6.66
C GLN A 38 -3.05 8.55 -6.24
N ALA A 39 -3.58 7.79 -7.20
CA ALA A 39 -4.21 6.48 -6.93
C ALA A 39 -3.17 5.49 -6.38
N MET A 40 -1.97 5.47 -6.98
CA MET A 40 -0.86 4.62 -6.52
C MET A 40 -0.43 4.97 -5.08
N VAL A 41 -0.25 6.25 -4.76
CA VAL A 41 0.13 6.70 -3.42
C VAL A 41 -0.94 6.30 -2.38
N ASN A 42 -2.21 6.58 -2.68
CA ASN A 42 -3.32 6.21 -1.80
C ASN A 42 -3.34 4.69 -1.56
N TYR A 43 -3.29 3.91 -2.64
CA TYR A 43 -3.34 2.46 -2.56
C TYR A 43 -2.17 1.86 -1.77
N LEU A 44 -0.94 2.33 -2.02
CA LEU A 44 0.24 1.88 -1.26
C LEU A 44 0.15 2.24 0.22
N ALA A 45 -0.43 3.39 0.56
CA ALA A 45 -0.64 3.76 1.96
C ALA A 45 -1.62 2.80 2.67
N LEU A 46 -2.61 2.26 1.96
CA LEU A 46 -3.54 1.28 2.52
C LEU A 46 -2.93 -0.12 2.71
N LEU A 47 -1.75 -0.39 2.13
CA LEU A 47 -1.04 -1.66 2.31
C LEU A 47 -0.41 -1.74 3.70
N GLY A 48 -1.25 -2.08 4.66
CA GLY A 48 -0.86 -2.30 6.05
C GLY A 48 -1.06 -1.09 6.96
N TRP A 49 -1.81 -0.09 6.53
CA TRP A 49 -2.22 1.03 7.37
C TRP A 49 -3.67 1.44 7.03
N GLY A 50 -4.35 2.03 8.01
CA GLY A 50 -5.65 2.67 7.84
C GLY A 50 -5.85 3.73 8.92
N ASP A 51 -6.75 4.69 8.68
CA ASP A 51 -6.99 5.80 9.62
C ASP A 51 -7.94 5.43 10.78
N GLY A 52 -8.23 4.15 10.95
CA GLY A 52 -9.16 3.62 11.96
C GLY A 52 -10.63 3.71 11.55
N THR A 53 -10.91 4.15 10.32
CA THR A 53 -12.26 4.17 9.73
C THR A 53 -12.33 3.25 8.51
N GLU A 54 -13.49 3.22 7.86
CA GLU A 54 -13.69 2.54 6.57
C GLU A 54 -13.28 3.41 5.38
N ASN A 55 -12.70 4.61 5.60
CA ASN A 55 -12.27 5.47 4.51
C ASN A 55 -11.05 4.86 3.80
N GLU A 56 -11.14 4.76 2.48
CA GLU A 56 -10.08 4.23 1.62
C GLU A 56 -9.59 5.25 0.58
N PHE A 57 -10.12 6.47 0.60
CA PHE A 57 -9.73 7.52 -0.34
C PHE A 57 -9.11 8.69 0.41
N PHE A 58 -7.82 8.90 0.16
CA PHE A 58 -7.04 9.97 0.76
C PHE A 58 -6.26 10.74 -0.31
N THR A 59 -6.18 12.05 -0.14
CA THR A 59 -5.15 12.86 -0.78
C THR A 59 -3.81 12.68 -0.06
N LEU A 60 -2.72 13.10 -0.69
CA LEU A 60 -1.40 13.08 -0.04
C LEU A 60 -1.39 13.92 1.25
N ASP A 61 -2.03 15.09 1.25
CA ASP A 61 -2.10 15.96 2.42
C ASP A 61 -2.87 15.29 3.57
N GLN A 62 -3.99 14.61 3.26
CA GLN A 62 -4.74 13.85 4.25
C GLN A 62 -3.94 12.67 4.82
N LEU A 63 -3.14 12.00 3.99
CA LEU A 63 -2.23 10.95 4.46
C LEU A 63 -1.18 11.54 5.42
N VAL A 64 -0.57 12.68 5.09
CA VAL A 64 0.41 13.34 5.96
C VAL A 64 -0.21 13.74 7.31
N GLU A 65 -1.45 14.25 7.30
CA GLU A 65 -2.15 14.66 8.52
C GLU A 65 -2.55 13.47 9.41
N LYS A 66 -3.03 12.38 8.80
CA LYS A 66 -3.63 11.23 9.52
C LYS A 66 -2.64 10.12 9.85
N PHE A 67 -1.54 10.01 9.11
CA PHE A 67 -0.62 8.88 9.24
C PHE A 67 0.04 8.85 10.61
N THR A 68 0.03 7.68 11.23
CA THR A 68 0.77 7.40 12.46
C THR A 68 1.31 5.98 12.40
N ILE A 69 2.55 5.79 12.87
CA ILE A 69 3.19 4.47 12.89
C ILE A 69 2.43 3.47 13.79
N GLY A 70 1.71 3.94 14.81
CA GLY A 70 0.93 3.10 15.73
C GLY A 70 -0.27 2.41 15.09
N ARG A 71 -0.70 2.85 13.89
CA ARG A 71 -1.79 2.23 13.13
C ARG A 71 -1.30 1.30 12.01
N VAL A 72 0.01 1.16 11.83
CA VAL A 72 0.57 0.19 10.89
C VAL A 72 0.36 -1.22 11.47
N ASN A 73 -0.30 -2.09 10.70
CA ASN A 73 -0.53 -3.47 11.10
C ASN A 73 0.76 -4.30 10.94
N LYS A 74 0.80 -5.47 11.59
CA LYS A 74 1.92 -6.44 11.46
C LYS A 74 1.66 -7.52 10.43
N SER A 75 0.38 -7.75 10.11
CA SER A 75 -0.07 -8.79 9.19
C SER A 75 0.30 -8.44 7.76
N GLY A 76 0.68 -9.43 6.96
CA GLY A 76 0.98 -9.21 5.55
C GLY A 76 -0.18 -8.53 4.82
N ALA A 77 0.15 -7.55 3.98
CA ALA A 77 -0.82 -6.78 3.20
C ALA A 77 -0.93 -7.41 1.81
N ILE A 78 -2.13 -7.85 1.42
CA ILE A 78 -2.34 -8.47 0.10
C ILE A 78 -2.48 -7.36 -0.95
N PHE A 79 -1.63 -7.44 -1.97
CA PHE A 79 -1.75 -6.61 -3.16
C PHE A 79 -2.89 -7.15 -4.03
N ASP A 80 -3.96 -6.37 -4.12
CA ASP A 80 -5.12 -6.54 -4.99
C ASP A 80 -5.12 -5.51 -6.13
N SER A 81 -4.79 -5.95 -7.34
CA SER A 81 -4.80 -5.10 -8.54
C SER A 81 -6.20 -4.63 -8.94
N THR A 82 -7.25 -5.33 -8.53
CA THR A 82 -8.64 -4.96 -8.83
C THR A 82 -9.02 -3.72 -8.03
N LYS A 83 -8.62 -3.68 -6.75
CA LYS A 83 -8.83 -2.52 -5.87
C LYS A 83 -8.03 -1.28 -6.30
N LEU A 84 -6.87 -1.48 -6.91
CA LEU A 84 -6.04 -0.39 -7.43
C LEU A 84 -6.64 0.25 -8.71
N ARG A 85 -7.54 -0.46 -9.41
CA ARG A 85 -8.10 -0.05 -10.70
C ARG A 85 -9.27 0.90 -10.58
#